data_AF-A0A846C3M5-F1
#
_entry.id   AF-A0A846C3M5-F1
#
_cell.length_a   1.000
_cell.length_b   1.000
_cell.length_c   1.000
_cell.angle_alpha   90.00
_cell.angle_beta   90.00
_cell.angle_gamma   90.00
#
_symmetry.space_group_name_H-M   'P 1'
#
loop_
_entity.id
_entity.type
_entity.pdbx_description
1 polymer ?
#
loop_
_entity_poly.entity_id
_entity_poly.type
_entity_poly.pdbx_seq_one_letter_code
_entity_poly.pdbx_strand_id
1 'polypeptide(L)'
;MKKSILQNAHLVLSNLAGSDLIEADLTNADLADANLTNANLTNADLADANLTNANLTNADLADANLTNANLTNADLADANLTNANLTNADLADAKLAGTILPPLNNVRRFEFLKKTKIITWENLNLRSQSEVKIAEELDKRDLLFFPNSAARLTTKEGRKNKEPDFLICYKTTKGFKWEIIEVDSPYHQPKRRVEEQEREMDFERNGVIIYRFDSKKCYTEPDQVVDEFLELLENQNSYLSNN
;
A
#
# COMPACT_ATOMS: atom_id res chain seq x y z
N MET A 1 26.01 18.28 -22.69
CA MET A 1 24.88 19.14 -23.09
C MET A 1 24.96 20.43 -22.31
N LYS A 2 24.35 21.54 -22.78
CA LYS A 2 24.30 22.77 -21.97
C LYS A 2 23.26 22.57 -20.87
N LYS A 3 23.66 22.80 -19.61
CA LYS A 3 22.77 22.94 -18.47
C LYS A 3 21.66 23.97 -18.82
N SER A 4 20.41 23.53 -18.84
CA SER A 4 19.27 24.44 -18.98
C SER A 4 19.16 25.28 -17.72
N ILE A 5 19.13 26.61 -17.85
CA ILE A 5 18.99 27.54 -16.72
C ILE A 5 17.55 28.04 -16.71
N LEU A 6 16.77 27.54 -15.76
CA LEU A 6 15.34 27.80 -15.56
C LEU A 6 15.06 28.22 -14.10
N GLN A 7 16.08 28.75 -13.41
CA GLN A 7 15.94 29.28 -12.07
C GLN A 7 14.86 30.38 -12.02
N ASN A 8 13.99 30.32 -11.02
CA ASN A 8 12.83 31.21 -10.84
C ASN A 8 11.83 31.19 -12.03
N ALA A 9 11.89 30.20 -12.93
CA ALA A 9 10.99 30.16 -14.07
C ALA A 9 9.55 29.92 -13.62
N HIS A 10 8.61 30.64 -14.23
CA HIS A 10 7.19 30.42 -14.04
C HIS A 10 6.67 29.47 -15.13
N LEU A 11 6.57 28.19 -14.77
CA LEU A 11 6.26 27.05 -15.64
C LEU A 11 4.94 26.35 -15.22
N VAL A 12 4.08 27.07 -14.50
CA VAL A 12 2.76 26.61 -14.07
C VAL A 12 1.95 26.13 -15.29
N LEU A 13 1.31 24.96 -15.17
CA LEU A 13 0.51 24.32 -16.22
C LEU A 13 1.28 24.01 -17.53
N SER A 14 2.61 24.10 -17.53
CA SER A 14 3.40 23.83 -18.73
C SER A 14 3.41 22.35 -19.09
N ASN A 15 3.57 22.05 -20.39
CA ASN A 15 3.79 20.70 -20.87
C ASN A 15 5.28 20.49 -21.18
N LEU A 16 5.93 19.74 -20.30
CA LEU A 16 7.34 19.35 -20.34
C LEU A 16 7.47 17.82 -20.46
N ALA A 17 6.41 17.12 -20.90
CA ALA A 17 6.44 15.67 -21.02
C ALA A 17 7.55 15.21 -21.96
N GLY A 18 8.35 14.24 -21.51
CA GLY A 18 9.49 13.70 -22.27
C GLY A 18 10.65 14.67 -22.46
N SER A 19 10.66 15.82 -21.78
CA SER A 19 11.76 16.78 -21.90
C SER A 19 13.06 16.22 -21.34
N ASP A 20 14.17 16.52 -22.00
CA ASP A 20 15.52 16.30 -21.48
C ASP A 20 15.95 17.53 -20.66
N LEU A 21 15.93 17.38 -19.34
CA LEU A 21 16.26 18.38 -18.33
C LEU A 21 17.42 17.89 -17.44
N ILE A 22 18.30 17.03 -17.98
CA ILE A 22 19.49 16.55 -17.28
C ILE A 22 20.30 17.76 -16.80
N GLU A 23 20.71 17.71 -15.53
CA GLU A 23 21.47 18.77 -14.85
C GLU A 23 20.80 20.15 -14.85
N ALA A 24 19.53 20.29 -15.23
CA ALA A 24 18.88 21.59 -15.31
C ALA A 24 18.86 22.33 -13.96
N ASP A 25 19.06 23.65 -13.99
CA ASP A 25 18.85 24.51 -12.84
C ASP A 25 17.39 24.97 -12.82
N LEU A 26 16.58 24.38 -11.95
CA LEU A 26 15.16 24.67 -11.72
C LEU A 26 14.95 25.20 -10.30
N THR A 27 15.99 25.76 -9.68
CA THR A 27 15.89 26.29 -8.32
C THR A 27 14.84 27.40 -8.25
N ASN A 28 13.96 27.33 -7.25
CA ASN A 28 12.81 28.24 -7.07
C ASN A 28 11.83 28.29 -8.26
N ALA A 29 11.85 27.33 -9.18
CA ALA A 29 10.90 27.31 -10.30
C ALA A 29 9.49 27.00 -9.79
N ASP A 30 8.49 27.65 -10.39
CA ASP A 30 7.09 27.34 -10.16
C ASP A 30 6.58 26.39 -11.25
N LEU A 31 6.46 25.12 -10.91
CA LEU A 31 6.04 23.99 -11.76
C LEU A 31 4.68 23.44 -11.30
N ALA A 32 3.88 24.23 -10.59
CA ALA A 32 2.55 23.80 -10.17
C ALA A 32 1.70 23.33 -11.36
N ASP A 33 1.03 22.19 -11.19
CA ASP A 33 0.18 21.56 -12.20
C ASP A 33 0.90 21.26 -13.54
N ALA A 34 2.24 21.29 -13.59
CA ALA A 34 3.00 21.02 -14.80
C ALA A 34 2.96 19.52 -15.16
N ASN A 35 2.99 19.23 -16.47
CA ASN A 35 3.14 17.88 -16.98
C ASN A 35 4.61 17.57 -17.27
N LEU A 36 5.23 16.75 -16.44
CA LEU A 36 6.61 16.24 -16.53
C LEU A 36 6.64 14.72 -16.77
N THR A 37 5.55 14.13 -17.29
CA THR A 37 5.49 12.68 -17.55
C THR A 37 6.65 12.25 -18.47
N ASN A 38 7.37 11.19 -18.11
CA ASN A 38 8.56 10.68 -18.81
C ASN A 38 9.72 11.69 -18.95
N ALA A 39 9.74 12.80 -18.22
CA ALA A 39 10.86 13.75 -18.28
C ALA A 39 12.13 13.16 -17.67
N ASN A 40 13.29 13.53 -18.22
CA ASN A 40 14.59 13.20 -17.64
C ASN A 40 15.12 14.40 -16.86
N LEU A 41 15.11 14.29 -15.54
CA LEU A 41 15.55 15.29 -14.55
C LEU A 41 16.78 14.79 -13.76
N THR A 42 17.53 13.85 -14.32
CA THR A 42 18.71 13.29 -13.67
C THR A 42 19.74 14.38 -13.38
N ASN A 43 20.23 14.44 -12.13
CA ASN A 43 21.09 15.50 -11.60
C ASN A 43 20.49 16.93 -11.64
N ALA A 44 19.19 17.11 -11.86
CA ALA A 44 18.58 18.44 -11.86
C ALA A 44 18.56 19.07 -10.45
N ASP A 45 18.70 20.39 -10.38
CA ASP A 45 18.57 21.16 -9.15
C ASP A 45 17.17 21.78 -9.06
N LEU A 46 16.32 21.19 -8.22
CA LEU A 46 14.93 21.57 -7.96
C LEU A 46 14.78 22.13 -6.52
N ALA A 47 15.85 22.65 -5.92
CA ALA A 47 15.77 23.24 -4.59
C ALA A 47 14.72 24.35 -4.54
N ASP A 48 13.89 24.32 -3.49
CA ASP A 48 12.81 25.27 -3.24
C ASP A 48 11.76 25.37 -4.38
N ALA A 49 11.71 24.39 -5.31
CA ALA A 49 10.75 24.39 -6.40
C ALA A 49 9.32 24.06 -5.92
N ASN A 50 8.33 24.66 -6.56
CA ASN A 50 6.92 24.33 -6.36
C ASN A 50 6.45 23.32 -7.41
N LEU A 51 6.21 22.08 -7.01
CA LEU A 51 5.72 20.96 -7.84
C LEU A 51 4.32 20.51 -7.41
N THR A 52 3.55 21.39 -6.76
CA THR A 52 2.19 21.07 -6.30
C THR A 52 1.33 20.57 -7.46
N ASN A 53 0.65 19.43 -7.30
CA ASN A 53 -0.16 18.76 -8.33
C ASN A 53 0.57 18.39 -9.63
N ALA A 54 1.90 18.50 -9.71
CA ALA A 54 2.64 18.19 -10.93
C ALA A 54 2.54 16.70 -11.29
N ASN A 55 2.49 16.38 -12.57
CA ASN A 55 2.52 15.00 -13.06
C ASN A 55 3.95 14.62 -13.44
N LEU A 56 4.60 13.78 -12.63
CA LEU A 56 5.95 13.25 -12.79
C LEU A 56 5.93 11.74 -13.09
N THR A 57 4.83 11.18 -13.59
CA THR A 57 4.72 9.74 -13.86
C THR A 57 5.84 9.29 -14.81
N ASN A 58 6.55 8.20 -14.47
CA ASN A 58 7.72 7.68 -15.18
C ASN A 58 8.90 8.67 -15.36
N ALA A 59 8.97 9.77 -14.60
CA ALA A 59 10.10 10.69 -14.68
C ALA A 59 11.36 10.08 -14.05
N ASP A 60 12.54 10.40 -14.60
CA ASP A 60 13.83 10.05 -14.01
C ASP A 60 14.38 11.24 -13.22
N LEU A 61 14.42 11.13 -11.89
CA LEU A 61 14.92 12.14 -10.95
C LEU A 61 16.16 11.61 -10.21
N ALA A 62 16.90 10.67 -10.80
CA ALA A 62 18.10 10.12 -10.18
C ALA A 62 19.09 11.24 -9.82
N ASP A 63 19.61 11.20 -8.60
CA ASP A 63 20.58 12.17 -8.07
C ASP A 63 20.10 13.65 -8.09
N ALA A 64 18.80 13.90 -8.25
CA ALA A 64 18.24 15.26 -8.26
C ALA A 64 18.23 15.89 -6.85
N ASN A 65 18.40 17.21 -6.78
CA ASN A 65 18.27 17.98 -5.54
C ASN A 65 16.84 18.52 -5.39
N LEU A 66 16.07 17.99 -4.45
CA LEU A 66 14.69 18.40 -4.14
C LEU A 66 14.59 19.04 -2.75
N THR A 67 15.68 19.64 -2.26
CA THR A 67 15.72 20.26 -0.92
C THR A 67 14.63 21.32 -0.81
N ASN A 68 13.81 21.27 0.24
CA ASN A 68 12.66 22.15 0.50
C ASN A 68 11.57 22.18 -0.61
N ALA A 69 11.61 21.29 -1.61
CA ALA A 69 10.63 21.31 -2.70
C ALA A 69 9.23 20.97 -2.19
N ASN A 70 8.20 21.58 -2.78
CA ASN A 70 6.81 21.29 -2.48
C ASN A 70 6.23 20.32 -3.53
N LEU A 71 6.06 19.05 -3.18
CA LEU A 71 5.50 17.99 -4.01
C LEU A 71 4.07 17.60 -3.58
N THR A 72 3.36 18.50 -2.89
CA THR A 72 2.01 18.21 -2.40
C THR A 72 1.09 17.80 -3.56
N ASN A 73 0.37 16.68 -3.43
CA ASN A 73 -0.50 16.09 -4.46
C ASN A 73 0.18 15.69 -5.79
N ALA A 74 1.52 15.71 -5.89
CA ALA A 74 2.21 15.36 -7.13
C ALA A 74 2.03 13.87 -7.50
N ASP A 75 1.98 13.56 -8.79
CA ASP A 75 1.93 12.20 -9.31
C ASP A 75 3.33 11.69 -9.66
N LEU A 76 3.98 10.92 -8.78
CA LEU A 76 5.31 10.35 -8.98
C LEU A 76 5.26 8.87 -9.35
N ALA A 77 4.12 8.36 -9.84
CA ALA A 77 3.98 6.94 -10.14
C ALA A 77 5.07 6.46 -11.11
N ASP A 78 5.72 5.35 -10.78
CA ASP A 78 6.83 4.74 -11.53
C ASP A 78 8.05 5.68 -11.77
N ALA A 79 8.16 6.79 -11.03
CA ALA A 79 9.31 7.69 -11.10
C ALA A 79 10.56 7.11 -10.39
N ASN A 80 11.75 7.50 -10.85
CA ASN A 80 13.01 7.09 -10.24
C ASN A 80 13.62 8.22 -9.40
N LEU A 81 13.63 8.11 -8.07
CA LEU A 81 14.31 9.05 -7.16
C LEU A 81 15.56 8.43 -6.51
N THR A 82 16.23 7.48 -7.17
CA THR A 82 17.49 6.91 -6.67
C THR A 82 18.46 8.03 -6.29
N ASN A 83 18.94 8.04 -5.05
CA ASN A 83 19.84 9.05 -4.47
C ASN A 83 19.34 10.51 -4.47
N ALA A 84 18.08 10.78 -4.79
CA ALA A 84 17.58 12.15 -4.77
C ALA A 84 17.61 12.73 -3.34
N ASN A 85 17.96 14.01 -3.21
CA ASN A 85 17.97 14.70 -1.92
C ASN A 85 16.60 15.32 -1.62
N LEU A 86 15.81 14.66 -0.76
CA LEU A 86 14.48 15.11 -0.34
C LEU A 86 14.48 15.86 1.01
N THR A 87 15.61 16.43 1.43
CA THR A 87 15.71 17.12 2.71
C THR A 87 14.68 18.26 2.79
N ASN A 88 13.80 18.21 3.79
CA ASN A 88 12.68 19.11 4.02
C ASN A 88 11.64 19.23 2.89
N ALA A 89 11.63 18.30 1.93
CA ALA A 89 10.58 18.27 0.90
C ALA A 89 9.21 17.98 1.54
N ASP A 90 8.15 18.55 0.98
CA ASP A 90 6.76 18.26 1.37
C ASP A 90 6.12 17.32 0.35
N LEU A 91 5.84 16.08 0.75
CA LEU A 91 5.20 15.05 -0.09
C LEU A 91 3.78 14.72 0.39
N ALA A 92 3.09 15.66 1.06
CA ALA A 92 1.71 15.44 1.45
C ALA A 92 0.85 15.01 0.26
N ASP A 93 0.14 13.89 0.38
CA ASP A 93 -0.77 13.35 -0.64
C ASP A 93 -0.12 13.06 -2.02
N ALA A 94 1.20 12.89 -2.09
CA ALA A 94 1.87 12.50 -3.32
C ALA A 94 1.59 11.03 -3.71
N LYS A 95 1.42 10.74 -5.01
CA LYS A 95 1.28 9.37 -5.54
C LYS A 95 2.64 8.75 -5.77
N LEU A 96 2.95 7.72 -4.98
CA LEU A 96 4.26 7.06 -5.00
C LEU A 96 4.22 5.60 -5.49
N ALA A 97 3.17 5.22 -6.24
CA ALA A 97 3.00 3.85 -6.69
C ALA A 97 4.11 3.48 -7.69
N GLY A 98 4.93 2.48 -7.37
CA GLY A 98 6.03 2.06 -8.26
C GLY A 98 7.27 2.98 -8.21
N THR A 99 7.22 4.06 -7.45
CA THR A 99 8.33 5.00 -7.30
C THR A 99 9.51 4.35 -6.60
N ILE A 100 10.71 4.56 -7.15
CA ILE A 100 11.97 4.16 -6.49
C ILE A 100 12.37 5.31 -5.55
N LEU A 101 12.26 5.10 -4.24
CA LEU A 101 12.52 6.14 -3.23
C LEU A 101 13.96 6.07 -2.67
N PRO A 102 14.58 7.23 -2.35
CA PRO A 102 15.78 7.27 -1.54
C PRO A 102 15.43 7.06 -0.05
N PRO A 103 16.43 6.88 0.84
CA PRO A 103 16.18 6.85 2.29
C PRO A 103 15.45 8.12 2.78
N LEU A 104 14.28 7.95 3.42
CA LEU A 104 13.37 9.05 3.77
C LEU A 104 13.66 9.75 5.11
N ASN A 105 14.92 9.81 5.54
CA ASN A 105 15.25 10.21 6.91
C ASN A 105 15.02 11.71 7.22
N ASN A 106 14.86 12.56 6.21
CA ASN A 106 14.87 14.02 6.34
C ASN A 106 13.70 14.73 5.64
N VAL A 107 12.57 14.05 5.37
CA VAL A 107 11.41 14.64 4.67
C VAL A 107 10.56 15.47 5.66
N ARG A 108 10.08 16.67 5.27
CA ARG A 108 9.31 17.58 6.14
C ARG A 108 7.92 17.06 6.48
N ARG A 109 7.22 16.49 5.49
CA ARG A 109 5.91 15.86 5.66
C ARG A 109 5.76 14.76 4.62
N PHE A 110 5.34 13.59 5.09
CA PHE A 110 5.16 12.39 4.28
C PHE A 110 3.85 11.72 4.69
N GLU A 111 2.77 12.11 4.02
CA GLU A 111 1.47 11.46 4.16
C GLU A 111 1.27 10.57 2.96
N PHE A 112 1.44 9.27 3.15
CA PHE A 112 1.16 8.29 2.11
C PHE A 112 -0.27 8.51 1.63
N LEU A 113 -0.47 8.72 0.32
CA LEU A 113 -1.74 8.39 -0.29
C LEU A 113 -2.08 6.96 0.13
N LYS A 114 -3.30 6.77 0.63
CA LYS A 114 -3.83 5.49 1.14
C LYS A 114 -3.52 4.32 0.20
N LYS A 115 -2.33 3.74 0.34
CA LYS A 115 -1.87 2.42 -0.07
C LYS A 115 -0.59 2.10 0.71
N THR A 116 -0.85 1.64 1.93
CA THR A 116 -0.09 0.66 2.73
C THR A 116 1.32 1.03 3.19
N LYS A 117 1.37 1.89 4.21
CA LYS A 117 2.46 1.88 5.20
C LYS A 117 2.49 0.50 5.86
N ILE A 118 3.63 -0.19 5.84
CA ILE A 118 3.82 -1.40 6.66
C ILE A 118 3.84 -0.94 8.13
N ILE A 119 2.94 -1.46 8.96
CA ILE A 119 2.78 -1.16 10.38
C ILE A 119 3.27 -2.38 11.16
N THR A 120 4.12 -2.15 12.15
CA THR A 120 4.61 -3.20 13.04
C THR A 120 3.71 -3.30 14.29
N TRP A 121 3.11 -4.47 14.53
CA TRP A 121 2.38 -4.81 15.77
C TRP A 121 3.05 -6.04 16.39
N GLU A 122 3.57 -5.94 17.61
CA GLU A 122 4.34 -7.03 18.27
C GLU A 122 5.41 -7.71 17.39
N ASN A 123 6.14 -6.92 16.58
CA ASN A 123 7.10 -7.40 15.57
C ASN A 123 6.51 -8.15 14.37
N LEU A 124 5.18 -8.21 14.25
CA LEU A 124 4.47 -8.64 13.05
C LEU A 124 4.31 -7.46 12.09
N ASN A 125 4.52 -7.72 10.80
CA ASN A 125 4.40 -6.71 9.75
C ASN A 125 3.01 -6.77 9.11
N LEU A 126 2.22 -5.71 9.30
CA LEU A 126 0.86 -5.55 8.79
C LEU A 126 0.85 -4.50 7.69
N ARG A 127 0.04 -4.67 6.65
CA ARG A 127 0.05 -3.82 5.46
C ARG A 127 -1.02 -2.73 5.51
N SER A 128 -1.98 -2.80 6.42
CA SER A 128 -3.10 -1.85 6.51
C SER A 128 -3.53 -1.57 7.96
N GLN A 129 -4.24 -0.46 8.17
CA GLN A 129 -4.84 -0.17 9.47
C GLN A 129 -5.95 -1.17 9.83
N SER A 130 -6.69 -1.69 8.84
CA SER A 130 -7.68 -2.73 9.08
C SER A 130 -7.02 -4.01 9.63
N GLU A 131 -5.87 -4.42 9.07
CA GLU A 131 -5.10 -5.54 9.60
C GLU A 131 -4.64 -5.29 11.04
N VAL A 132 -4.17 -4.08 11.36
CA VAL A 132 -3.76 -3.73 12.74
C VAL A 132 -4.95 -3.85 13.69
N LYS A 133 -6.11 -3.34 13.32
CA LYS A 133 -7.31 -3.43 14.17
C LYS A 133 -7.79 -4.86 14.37
N ILE A 134 -7.77 -5.69 13.33
CA ILE A 134 -8.10 -7.12 13.47
C ILE A 134 -7.07 -7.83 14.35
N ALA A 135 -5.78 -7.57 14.16
CA ALA A 135 -4.72 -8.12 15.00
C ALA A 135 -4.92 -7.76 16.49
N GLU A 136 -5.20 -6.49 16.79
CA GLU A 136 -5.52 -6.01 18.14
C GLU A 136 -6.75 -6.71 18.73
N GLU A 137 -7.80 -6.94 17.95
CA GLU A 137 -9.03 -7.62 18.41
C GLU A 137 -8.85 -9.13 18.62
N LEU A 138 -8.04 -9.79 17.79
CA LEU A 138 -7.66 -11.19 17.97
C LEU A 138 -6.81 -11.37 19.24
N ASP A 139 -5.85 -10.47 19.46
CA ASP A 139 -4.99 -10.48 20.64
C ASP A 139 -5.78 -10.24 21.95
N LYS A 140 -6.72 -9.30 21.95
CA LYS A 140 -7.64 -9.08 23.08
C LYS A 140 -8.43 -10.32 23.49
N ARG A 141 -8.60 -11.28 22.58
CA ARG A 141 -9.32 -12.54 22.79
C ARG A 141 -8.38 -13.73 23.04
N ASP A 142 -7.09 -13.46 23.29
CA ASP A 142 -6.04 -14.45 23.54
C ASP A 142 -5.91 -15.50 22.42
N LEU A 143 -6.16 -15.10 21.17
CA LEU A 143 -6.05 -15.99 20.02
C LEU A 143 -4.63 -15.96 19.44
N LEU A 144 -4.08 -17.14 19.13
CA LEU A 144 -2.82 -17.23 18.42
C LEU A 144 -3.08 -17.00 16.92
N PHE A 145 -2.43 -15.99 16.34
CA PHE A 145 -2.56 -15.70 14.92
C PHE A 145 -1.23 -15.36 14.24
N PHE A 146 -1.18 -15.55 12.92
CA PHE A 146 -0.05 -15.20 12.07
C PHE A 146 -0.53 -14.40 10.86
N PRO A 147 -0.10 -13.14 10.70
CA PRO A 147 -0.44 -12.33 9.53
C PRO A 147 0.39 -12.73 8.32
N ASN A 148 -0.17 -12.51 7.13
CA ASN A 148 0.45 -12.91 5.85
C ASN A 148 0.70 -14.42 5.79
N SER A 149 -0.30 -15.20 6.20
CA SER A 149 -0.12 -16.64 6.30
C SER A 149 0.31 -17.23 4.97
N ALA A 150 1.48 -17.88 4.97
CA ALA A 150 1.99 -18.66 3.87
C ALA A 150 1.19 -19.96 3.66
N ALA A 151 -0.05 -20.05 4.15
CA ALA A 151 -1.07 -21.02 3.74
C ALA A 151 -1.50 -20.83 2.27
N ARG A 152 -0.68 -20.12 1.48
CA ARG A 152 -0.48 -20.25 0.04
C ARG A 152 -0.12 -21.70 -0.31
N LEU A 153 -1.15 -22.53 -0.27
CA LEU A 153 -1.18 -23.80 -0.93
C LEU A 153 -0.83 -23.53 -2.40
N THR A 154 0.34 -24.04 -2.74
CA THR A 154 1.04 -24.00 -4.02
C THR A 154 0.06 -24.16 -5.19
N THR A 155 -0.24 -23.06 -5.88
CA THR A 155 -0.81 -23.12 -7.23
C THR A 155 0.07 -22.30 -8.16
N LYS A 156 0.35 -22.88 -9.33
CA LYS A 156 1.26 -22.34 -10.34
C LYS A 156 0.82 -20.98 -10.89
N GLU A 157 -0.45 -20.64 -10.69
CA GLU A 157 -1.13 -19.41 -11.14
C GLU A 157 -1.69 -18.58 -9.95
N GLY A 158 -1.18 -18.79 -8.74
CA GLY A 158 -1.67 -18.14 -7.51
C GLY A 158 -1.85 -16.62 -7.68
N ARG A 159 -3.03 -16.11 -7.25
CA ARG A 159 -3.53 -14.75 -7.49
C ARG A 159 -2.40 -13.71 -7.49
N LYS A 160 -2.35 -12.86 -8.54
CA LYS A 160 -1.49 -11.67 -8.58
C LYS A 160 -1.81 -10.64 -7.48
N ASN A 161 -2.92 -10.79 -6.75
CA ASN A 161 -3.29 -9.93 -5.64
C ASN A 161 -2.68 -10.39 -4.31
N LYS A 162 -2.01 -9.43 -3.66
CA LYS A 162 -1.32 -9.55 -2.37
C LYS A 162 -2.20 -9.00 -1.24
N GLU A 163 -3.42 -9.50 -1.10
CA GLU A 163 -4.30 -9.12 0.02
C GLU A 163 -3.91 -9.93 1.29
N PRO A 164 -4.24 -9.48 2.51
CA PRO A 164 -3.73 -10.04 3.75
C PRO A 164 -4.67 -11.09 4.37
N ASP A 165 -4.10 -12.25 4.70
CA ASP A 165 -4.78 -13.34 5.41
C ASP A 165 -4.20 -13.50 6.82
N PHE A 166 -5.08 -13.70 7.81
CA PHE A 166 -4.72 -14.13 9.16
C PHE A 166 -4.94 -15.64 9.29
N LEU A 167 -3.88 -16.39 9.58
CA LEU A 167 -4.00 -17.79 10.00
C LEU A 167 -4.16 -17.83 11.52
N ILE A 168 -5.26 -18.40 11.99
CA ILE A 168 -5.67 -18.37 13.39
C ILE A 168 -5.70 -19.79 13.93
N CYS A 169 -5.07 -19.99 15.09
CA CYS A 169 -5.14 -21.23 15.85
C CYS A 169 -6.09 -21.07 17.03
N TYR A 170 -7.00 -22.01 17.20
CA TYR A 170 -7.88 -22.06 18.35
C TYR A 170 -8.06 -23.49 18.86
N LYS A 171 -8.51 -23.61 20.11
CA LYS A 171 -8.71 -24.89 20.78
C LYS A 171 -10.13 -25.40 20.55
N THR A 172 -10.23 -26.67 20.21
CA THR A 172 -11.50 -27.42 20.12
C THR A 172 -11.51 -28.58 21.13
N THR A 173 -12.64 -29.28 21.24
CA THR A 173 -12.76 -30.51 22.05
C THR A 173 -11.87 -31.64 21.55
N LYS A 174 -11.47 -31.65 20.27
CA LYS A 174 -10.65 -32.69 19.63
C LYS A 174 -9.17 -32.29 19.49
N GLY A 175 -8.77 -31.11 19.98
CA GLY A 175 -7.40 -30.58 19.85
C GLY A 175 -7.37 -29.18 19.25
N PHE A 176 -6.21 -28.72 18.80
CA PHE A 176 -6.07 -27.42 18.14
C PHE A 176 -6.46 -27.50 16.67
N LYS A 177 -7.12 -26.46 16.16
CA LYS A 177 -7.47 -26.28 14.76
C LYS A 177 -6.93 -24.96 14.22
N TRP A 178 -6.77 -24.91 12.91
CA TRP A 178 -6.25 -23.76 12.18
C TRP A 178 -7.27 -23.33 11.13
N GLU A 179 -7.62 -22.05 11.10
CA GLU A 179 -8.59 -21.46 10.16
C GLU A 179 -8.07 -20.10 9.66
N ILE A 180 -8.63 -19.60 8.56
CA ILE A 180 -8.15 -18.36 7.92
C ILE A 180 -9.23 -17.29 7.90
N ILE A 181 -8.87 -16.06 8.31
CA ILE A 181 -9.63 -14.84 8.01
C ILE A 181 -8.97 -14.11 6.84
N GLU A 182 -9.70 -13.91 5.75
CA GLU A 182 -9.33 -13.11 4.57
C GLU A 182 -10.03 -11.74 4.66
N VAL A 183 -9.25 -10.65 4.56
CA VAL A 183 -9.77 -9.27 4.66
C VAL A 183 -9.74 -8.61 3.28
N ASP A 184 -10.90 -8.52 2.63
CA ASP A 184 -11.06 -8.08 1.24
C ASP A 184 -11.02 -6.55 1.11
N SER A 185 -10.20 -6.04 0.19
CA SER A 185 -10.03 -4.61 -0.09
C SER A 185 -11.30 -3.96 -0.66
N PRO A 186 -11.61 -2.67 -0.35
CA PRO A 186 -12.85 -2.03 -0.81
C PRO A 186 -12.85 -1.70 -2.31
N TYR A 187 -11.72 -1.95 -2.99
CA TYR A 187 -11.55 -1.78 -4.44
C TYR A 187 -11.51 -3.12 -5.19
N HIS A 188 -11.74 -4.24 -4.52
CA HIS A 188 -11.88 -5.53 -5.19
C HIS A 188 -13.31 -5.64 -5.76
N GLN A 189 -13.45 -5.47 -7.08
CA GLN A 189 -14.56 -6.10 -7.77
C GLN A 189 -14.12 -7.54 -8.06
N PRO A 190 -14.79 -8.57 -7.51
CA PRO A 190 -14.51 -9.93 -7.87
C PRO A 190 -14.59 -10.01 -9.38
N LYS A 191 -13.48 -10.23 -10.08
CA LYS A 191 -13.53 -10.50 -11.51
C LYS A 191 -14.38 -11.75 -11.64
N ARG A 192 -15.61 -11.62 -12.18
CA ARG A 192 -16.63 -12.60 -12.65
C ARG A 192 -16.38 -14.11 -12.63
N ARG A 193 -15.14 -14.60 -12.58
CA ARG A 193 -14.80 -15.99 -12.21
C ARG A 193 -15.05 -16.30 -10.73
N VAL A 194 -15.14 -15.29 -9.87
CA VAL A 194 -15.50 -15.48 -8.46
C VAL A 194 -17.01 -15.73 -8.28
N GLU A 195 -17.89 -15.32 -9.20
CA GLU A 195 -19.34 -15.64 -9.11
C GLU A 195 -19.63 -17.16 -9.18
N GLU A 196 -18.75 -17.96 -9.82
CA GLU A 196 -18.82 -19.43 -9.78
C GLU A 196 -18.17 -20.02 -8.51
N GLN A 197 -17.34 -19.28 -7.79
CA GLN A 197 -16.65 -19.68 -6.55
C GLN A 197 -17.33 -19.13 -5.28
N GLU A 198 -18.14 -18.08 -5.40
CA GLU A 198 -18.91 -17.41 -4.33
C GLU A 198 -20.07 -18.25 -3.80
N ARG A 199 -20.42 -19.35 -4.50
CA ARG A 199 -21.39 -20.33 -3.99
C ARG A 199 -20.77 -21.30 -2.97
N GLU A 200 -19.45 -21.30 -2.81
CA GLU A 200 -18.73 -22.20 -1.91
C GLU A 200 -18.18 -21.39 -0.73
N MET A 201 -19.03 -21.11 0.28
CA MET A 201 -18.61 -20.53 1.57
C MET A 201 -17.62 -21.42 2.35
N ASP A 202 -17.38 -22.65 1.89
CA ASP A 202 -16.51 -23.63 2.53
C ASP A 202 -15.48 -24.14 1.52
N PHE A 203 -14.41 -23.37 1.29
CA PHE A 203 -13.27 -23.87 0.54
C PHE A 203 -12.36 -24.68 1.46
N GLU A 204 -12.69 -25.96 1.70
CA GLU A 204 -11.84 -26.85 2.48
C GLU A 204 -10.55 -27.15 1.70
N ARG A 205 -9.44 -26.52 2.10
CA ARG A 205 -8.13 -26.77 1.48
C ARG A 205 -7.27 -27.52 2.50
N ASN A 206 -7.24 -28.84 2.38
CA ASN A 206 -6.56 -29.74 3.32
C ASN A 206 -7.08 -29.64 4.77
N GLY A 207 -8.39 -29.43 4.96
CA GLY A 207 -9.01 -29.34 6.29
C GLY A 207 -8.94 -27.98 6.98
N VAL A 208 -8.63 -26.92 6.22
CA VAL A 208 -8.67 -25.51 6.65
C VAL A 208 -9.72 -24.77 5.81
N ILE A 209 -10.57 -24.01 6.48
CA ILE A 209 -11.68 -23.21 5.97
C ILE A 209 -11.28 -21.72 5.99
N ILE A 210 -11.78 -20.98 5.01
CA ILE A 210 -11.45 -19.57 4.78
C ILE A 210 -12.72 -18.74 4.96
N TYR A 211 -12.66 -17.76 5.86
CA TYR A 211 -13.74 -16.83 6.15
C TYR A 211 -13.39 -15.46 5.60
N ARG A 212 -14.29 -14.86 4.81
CA ARG A 212 -14.05 -13.58 4.12
C ARG A 212 -14.83 -12.43 4.74
N PHE A 213 -14.15 -11.30 4.95
CA PHE A 213 -14.76 -10.10 5.51
C PHE A 213 -14.31 -8.83 4.77
N ASP A 214 -15.24 -7.88 4.63
CA ASP A 214 -14.98 -6.59 3.98
C ASP A 214 -14.05 -5.71 4.83
N SER A 215 -12.97 -5.21 4.23
CA SER A 215 -11.94 -4.40 4.90
C SER A 215 -12.44 -3.08 5.48
N LYS A 216 -13.53 -2.51 4.96
CA LYS A 216 -14.15 -1.32 5.54
C LYS A 216 -14.87 -1.70 6.83
N LYS A 217 -15.62 -2.82 6.86
CA LYS A 217 -16.19 -3.36 8.11
C LYS A 217 -15.10 -3.73 9.11
N CYS A 218 -14.05 -4.42 8.68
CA CYS A 218 -12.88 -4.72 9.53
C CYS A 218 -12.19 -3.45 10.06
N TYR A 219 -12.30 -2.31 9.38
CA TYR A 219 -11.77 -1.05 9.87
C TYR A 219 -12.70 -0.35 10.86
N THR A 220 -14.00 -0.31 10.58
CA THR A 220 -14.96 0.47 11.36
C THR A 220 -15.49 -0.29 12.58
N GLU A 221 -15.62 -1.62 12.48
CA GLU A 221 -16.25 -2.52 13.46
C GLU A 221 -15.44 -3.83 13.57
N PRO A 222 -14.14 -3.76 13.96
CA PRO A 222 -13.26 -4.93 13.99
C PRO A 222 -13.68 -5.99 15.03
N ASP A 223 -14.26 -5.56 16.13
CA ASP A 223 -14.78 -6.40 17.21
C ASP A 223 -15.92 -7.30 16.72
N GLN A 224 -16.90 -6.72 16.03
CA GLN A 224 -18.02 -7.46 15.48
C GLN A 224 -17.58 -8.48 14.44
N VAL A 225 -16.58 -8.14 13.63
CA VAL A 225 -16.01 -9.08 12.64
C VAL A 225 -15.37 -10.27 13.33
N VAL A 226 -14.58 -10.03 14.38
CA VAL A 226 -13.94 -11.13 15.12
C VAL A 226 -14.96 -11.97 15.88
N ASP A 227 -16.00 -11.35 16.45
CA ASP A 227 -17.09 -12.09 17.12
C ASP A 227 -17.86 -12.97 16.13
N GLU A 228 -18.23 -12.43 14.96
CA GLU A 228 -18.88 -13.18 13.89
C GLU A 228 -18.03 -14.38 13.43
N PHE A 229 -16.71 -14.17 13.28
CA PHE A 229 -15.78 -15.26 12.98
C PHE A 229 -15.80 -16.35 14.08
N LEU A 230 -15.73 -15.96 15.35
CA LEU A 230 -15.75 -16.92 16.45
C LEU A 230 -17.06 -17.69 16.55
N GLU A 231 -18.20 -17.04 16.32
CA GLU A 231 -19.50 -17.71 16.26
C GLU A 231 -19.53 -18.76 15.14
N LEU A 232 -18.95 -18.47 13.98
CA LEU A 232 -18.82 -19.44 12.89
C LEU A 232 -17.98 -20.65 13.30
N LEU A 233 -16.87 -20.45 14.01
CA LEU A 233 -16.04 -21.53 14.54
C LEU A 233 -16.79 -22.40 15.56
N GLU A 234 -17.59 -21.79 16.44
CA GLU A 234 -18.40 -22.50 17.42
C GLU A 234 -19.49 -23.34 16.77
N ASN A 235 -20.18 -22.77 15.78
CA ASN A 235 -21.23 -23.47 15.04
C ASN A 235 -20.68 -24.70 14.32
N GLN A 236 -19.46 -24.67 13.78
CA GLN A 236 -18.82 -25.86 13.20
C GLN A 236 -18.54 -26.97 14.21
N ASN A 237 -18.23 -26.63 15.47
CA ASN A 237 -18.05 -27.62 16.53
C ASN A 237 -19.36 -28.34 16.88
N SER A 238 -20.52 -27.67 16.72
CA SER A 238 -21.84 -28.28 16.92
C SER A 238 -22.22 -29.31 15.84
N TYR A 239 -21.77 -29.13 14.60
CA TYR A 239 -21.99 -30.11 13.52
C TYR A 239 -21.07 -31.34 13.62
N LEU A 240 -19.84 -31.17 14.13
CA LEU A 240 -18.85 -32.24 14.28
C LEU A 240 -18.99 -33.06 15.59
N SER A 241 -19.90 -32.66 16.48
CA SER A 241 -20.26 -33.39 17.71
C SER A 241 -21.52 -34.24 17.57
N ASN A 242 -22.25 -34.10 16.45
CA ASN A 242 -23.46 -34.88 16.13
C ASN A 242 -23.23 -35.99 15.08
N ASN A 243 -21.97 -36.29 14.72
CA ASN A 243 -21.57 -37.41 13.86
C ASN A 243 -20.51 -38.27 14.54
#